data_AF-A0A7S0FYN3-F1
#
_entry.id   AF-A0A7S0FYN3-F1
#
_cell.length_a   1.000
_cell.length_b   1.000
_cell.length_c   1.000
_cell.angle_alpha   90.00
_cell.angle_beta   90.00
_cell.angle_gamma   90.00
#
_symmetry.space_group_name_H-M   'P 1'
#
loop_
_entity.id
_entity.type
_entity.pdbx_description
1 polymer ?
#
loop_
_entity_poly.entity_id
_entity_poly.type
_entity_poly.pdbx_seq_one_letter_code
_entity_poly.pdbx_strand_id
1 'polypeptide(L)'
;GRHPLKERILSQDKSPGGFQPLDFFIGENCHFQAVTGQNGGGKSTYLQTVAQLVILAQIGCYIPAQYATIRIVSSLFTRIGSTDSIEASASTFFVEMQEAAHILRDVTPESLVLIDELGRGTAHFDGIAICWAVCEQLLELQVYTLFATHFFEICRLQAAHPGFRNMHLQPMGGTGAGQDAVQRNYTVHHVTSIEALLSKPQMRYGIRAAEQAGMPASLVKRAREMAEQVNRRLSGDLP
;
A
#
# COMPACT_ATOMS: atom_id res chain seq x y z
N GLY A 1 8.22 -0.47 14.61
CA GLY A 1 6.97 -0.43 15.39
C GLY A 1 6.09 -1.63 15.06
N ARG A 2 5.13 -1.95 15.95
CA ARG A 2 4.16 -3.04 15.77
C ARG A 2 2.75 -2.47 15.75
N HIS A 3 1.80 -3.15 15.12
CA HIS A 3 0.41 -2.74 15.11
C HIS A 3 -0.23 -3.01 16.49
N PRO A 4 -0.63 -1.99 17.28
CA PRO A 4 -1.07 -2.16 18.67
C PRO A 4 -2.19 -3.19 18.87
N LEU A 5 -3.25 -3.14 18.03
CA LEU A 5 -4.38 -4.07 18.15
C LEU A 5 -4.07 -5.48 17.63
N LYS A 6 -3.49 -5.61 16.42
CA LYS A 6 -3.15 -6.91 15.85
C LYS A 6 -2.12 -7.66 16.68
N GLU A 7 -1.16 -6.97 17.29
CA GLU A 7 -0.23 -7.58 18.25
C GLU A 7 -0.96 -8.21 19.44
N ARG A 8 -1.97 -7.52 20.00
CA ARG A 8 -2.78 -8.07 21.10
C ARG A 8 -3.63 -9.26 20.68
N ILE A 9 -4.28 -9.17 19.51
CA ILE A 9 -5.11 -10.28 19.00
C ILE A 9 -4.24 -11.51 18.72
N LEU A 10 -3.09 -11.33 18.08
CA LEU A 10 -2.19 -12.43 17.73
C LEU A 10 -1.46 -13.01 18.95
N SER A 11 -1.25 -12.24 20.02
CA SER A 11 -0.69 -12.77 21.27
C SER A 11 -1.70 -13.56 22.12
N GLN A 12 -2.99 -13.35 21.90
CA GLN A 12 -4.04 -14.17 22.51
C GLN A 12 -4.23 -15.51 21.76
N ASP A 13 -3.93 -15.53 20.47
CA ASP A 13 -3.91 -16.74 19.66
C ASP A 13 -2.68 -17.59 20.05
N LYS A 14 -2.89 -18.83 20.53
CA LYS A 14 -1.80 -19.74 20.99
C LYS A 14 -0.86 -20.21 19.86
N SER A 15 -1.04 -19.67 18.67
CA SER A 15 -0.21 -19.93 17.51
C SER A 15 1.19 -19.35 17.68
N PRO A 16 2.27 -20.09 17.40
CA PRO A 16 3.62 -19.53 17.40
C PRO A 16 3.77 -18.50 16.27
N GLY A 17 4.24 -17.29 16.63
CA GLY A 17 4.50 -16.19 15.70
C GLY A 17 3.60 -14.98 15.95
N GLY A 18 4.04 -14.08 16.83
CA GLY A 18 3.39 -12.78 17.04
C GLY A 18 3.58 -11.82 15.86
N PHE A 19 3.00 -10.62 15.95
CA PHE A 19 3.13 -9.59 14.91
C PHE A 19 4.60 -9.15 14.75
N GLN A 20 5.18 -9.35 13.57
CA GLN A 20 6.56 -8.94 13.30
C GLN A 20 6.68 -7.40 13.28
N PRO A 21 7.68 -6.82 13.97
CA PRO A 21 7.92 -5.37 13.91
C PRO A 21 8.30 -4.95 12.48
N LEU A 22 7.83 -3.76 12.09
CA LEU A 22 8.16 -3.11 10.82
C LEU A 22 8.86 -1.78 11.08
N ASP A 23 9.83 -1.45 10.24
CA ASP A 23 10.52 -0.17 10.30
C ASP A 23 9.83 0.86 9.41
N PHE A 24 9.79 2.10 9.89
CA PHE A 24 9.12 3.22 9.24
C PHE A 24 10.07 4.41 9.20
N PHE A 25 10.21 5.05 8.06
CA PHE A 25 11.07 6.23 7.89
C PHE A 25 10.41 7.28 7.01
N ILE A 26 9.83 8.31 7.60
CA ILE A 26 9.34 9.51 6.89
C ILE A 26 10.04 10.72 7.50
N GLY A 27 10.61 11.56 6.66
CA GLY A 27 11.34 12.76 7.07
C GLY A 27 11.46 13.76 5.94
N GLU A 28 12.16 14.86 6.15
CA GLU A 28 12.26 15.96 5.17
C GLU A 28 12.86 15.51 3.82
N ASN A 29 13.85 14.62 3.85
CA ASN A 29 14.48 14.06 2.64
C ASN A 29 13.76 12.80 2.08
N CYS A 30 12.64 12.42 2.69
CA CYS A 30 11.86 11.23 2.38
C CYS A 30 10.42 11.43 2.87
N HIS A 31 9.77 12.49 2.39
CA HIS A 31 8.44 12.86 2.85
C HIS A 31 7.35 12.03 2.19
N PHE A 32 7.63 11.34 1.09
CA PHE A 32 6.64 10.51 0.39
C PHE A 32 7.14 9.08 0.22
N GLN A 33 6.34 8.09 0.61
CA GLN A 33 6.59 6.69 0.30
C GLN A 33 5.45 6.08 -0.52
N ALA A 34 5.76 5.55 -1.70
CA ALA A 34 4.87 4.67 -2.43
C ALA A 34 5.06 3.23 -1.96
N VAL A 35 4.00 2.63 -1.45
CA VAL A 35 4.01 1.29 -0.84
C VAL A 35 3.31 0.31 -1.78
N THR A 36 4.10 -0.52 -2.46
CA THR A 36 3.59 -1.56 -3.35
C THR A 36 3.59 -2.93 -2.67
N GLY A 37 2.82 -3.87 -3.19
CA GLY A 37 2.76 -5.22 -2.65
C GLY A 37 1.48 -5.95 -3.04
N GLN A 38 1.45 -7.26 -2.82
CA GLN A 38 0.28 -8.10 -3.10
C GLN A 38 -0.97 -7.61 -2.36
N ASN A 39 -2.16 -7.83 -2.94
CA ASN A 39 -3.43 -7.62 -2.23
C ASN A 39 -3.53 -8.59 -1.06
N GLY A 40 -3.88 -8.08 0.12
CA GLY A 40 -3.77 -8.83 1.38
C GLY A 40 -2.37 -8.86 1.99
N GLY A 41 -1.34 -8.44 1.25
CA GLY A 41 0.08 -8.41 1.67
C GLY A 41 0.43 -7.38 2.74
N GLY A 42 -0.53 -6.88 3.52
CA GLY A 42 -0.30 -6.05 4.69
C GLY A 42 -0.18 -4.54 4.44
N LYS A 43 -0.39 -4.04 3.22
CA LYS A 43 -0.31 -2.59 2.89
C LYS A 43 -1.19 -1.73 3.81
N SER A 44 -2.48 -2.01 3.89
CA SER A 44 -3.41 -1.30 4.79
C SER A 44 -3.00 -1.42 6.25
N THR A 45 -2.44 -2.57 6.65
CA THR A 45 -1.94 -2.80 8.01
C THR A 45 -0.71 -1.95 8.30
N TYR A 46 0.18 -1.76 7.33
CA TYR A 46 1.35 -0.90 7.43
C TYR A 46 0.93 0.56 7.61
N LEU A 47 -0.01 1.05 6.80
CA LEU A 47 -0.59 2.40 6.94
C LEU A 47 -1.26 2.59 8.32
N GLN A 48 -2.16 1.66 8.69
CA GLN A 48 -2.87 1.70 9.98
C GLN A 48 -1.92 1.64 11.18
N THR A 49 -0.78 0.93 11.06
CA THR A 49 0.24 0.90 12.10
C THR A 49 0.81 2.29 12.33
N VAL A 50 1.19 3.01 11.27
CA VAL A 50 1.73 4.38 11.40
C VAL A 50 0.69 5.32 12.01
N ALA A 51 -0.56 5.28 11.53
CA ALA A 51 -1.65 6.07 12.11
C ALA A 51 -1.76 5.87 13.62
N GLN A 52 -1.83 4.61 14.07
CA GLN A 52 -2.01 4.28 15.49
C GLN A 52 -0.79 4.67 16.32
N LEU A 53 0.43 4.48 15.80
CA LEU A 53 1.67 4.88 16.49
C LEU A 53 1.72 6.40 16.70
N VAL A 54 1.36 7.20 15.69
CA VAL A 54 1.33 8.66 15.78
C VAL A 54 0.28 9.14 16.78
N ILE A 55 -0.94 8.60 16.70
CA ILE A 55 -2.04 8.93 17.63
C ILE A 55 -1.64 8.62 19.08
N LEU A 56 -1.13 7.41 19.35
CA LEU A 56 -0.74 7.03 20.70
C LEU A 56 0.40 7.92 21.25
N ALA A 57 1.38 8.25 20.40
CA ALA A 57 2.48 9.12 20.80
C ALA A 57 2.00 10.54 21.16
N GLN A 58 1.10 11.13 20.36
CA GLN A 58 0.56 12.48 20.62
C GLN A 58 -0.45 12.53 21.78
N ILE A 59 -1.09 11.41 22.14
CA ILE A 59 -1.86 11.28 23.39
C ILE A 59 -0.94 11.24 24.63
N GLY A 60 0.35 10.92 24.46
CA GLY A 60 1.31 10.75 25.55
C GLY A 60 1.44 9.30 26.05
N CYS A 61 0.97 8.33 25.27
CA CYS A 61 1.10 6.91 25.58
C CYS A 61 2.46 6.35 25.13
N TYR A 62 2.94 5.32 25.82
CA TYR A 62 3.98 4.46 25.26
C TYR A 62 3.46 3.76 24.00
N ILE A 63 4.34 3.64 23.02
CA ILE A 63 4.05 2.99 21.74
C ILE A 63 4.83 1.68 21.58
N PRO A 64 4.28 0.67 20.87
CA PRO A 64 4.94 -0.62 20.69
C PRO A 64 6.07 -0.56 19.64
N ALA A 65 7.16 0.13 19.97
CA ALA A 65 8.38 0.23 19.19
C ALA A 65 9.61 0.13 20.10
N GLN A 66 10.73 -0.36 19.55
CA GLN A 66 12.00 -0.37 20.27
C GLN A 66 12.58 1.05 20.43
N TYR A 67 12.44 1.86 19.38
CA TYR A 67 12.80 3.27 19.33
C TYR A 67 11.83 3.97 18.38
N ALA A 68 11.51 5.23 18.67
CA ALA A 68 10.67 6.05 17.79
C ALA A 68 10.98 7.54 17.98
N THR A 69 11.07 8.24 16.85
CA THR A 69 11.03 9.71 16.79
C THR A 69 9.83 10.06 15.92
N ILE A 70 8.86 10.75 16.50
CA ILE A 70 7.60 11.09 15.83
C ILE A 70 7.47 12.61 15.81
N ARG A 71 7.32 13.17 14.61
CA ARG A 71 6.98 14.58 14.42
C ARG A 71 5.54 14.79 14.89
N ILE A 72 5.29 15.90 15.58
CA ILE A 72 3.94 16.34 15.92
C ILE A 72 3.22 16.68 14.61
N VAL A 73 2.10 16.01 14.35
CA VAL A 73 1.26 16.32 13.19
C VAL A 73 0.05 17.13 13.63
N SER A 74 -0.33 18.12 12.83
CA SER A 74 -1.50 18.96 13.06
C SER A 74 -2.79 18.21 12.70
N SER A 75 -2.74 17.45 11.60
CA SER A 75 -3.88 16.70 11.06
C SER A 75 -3.42 15.35 10.52
N LEU A 76 -4.24 14.31 10.73
CA LEU A 76 -4.07 12.98 10.14
C LEU A 76 -5.19 12.76 9.13
N PHE A 77 -4.82 12.69 7.85
CA PHE A 77 -5.73 12.40 6.75
C PHE A 77 -5.60 10.93 6.34
N THR A 78 -6.73 10.25 6.21
CA THR A 78 -6.74 8.84 5.81
C THR A 78 -7.78 8.60 4.73
N ARG A 79 -7.34 7.98 3.64
CA ARG A 79 -8.20 7.22 2.73
C ARG A 79 -7.75 5.77 2.83
N ILE A 80 -8.32 5.02 3.77
CA ILE A 80 -8.03 3.59 3.94
C ILE A 80 -9.38 2.90 3.82
N GLY A 81 -9.57 2.12 2.76
CA GLY A 81 -10.88 1.54 2.44
C GLY A 81 -11.43 0.67 3.56
N SER A 82 -12.64 0.98 4.03
CA SER A 82 -13.52 0.02 4.70
C SER A 82 -14.49 -0.56 3.67
N THR A 83 -14.66 -1.88 3.67
CA THR A 83 -15.60 -2.60 2.78
C THR A 83 -17.06 -2.23 2.97
N ASP A 84 -17.38 -1.39 3.96
CA ASP A 84 -18.74 -1.04 4.34
C ASP A 84 -18.98 0.45 4.11
N SER A 85 -19.34 0.82 2.88
CA SER A 85 -20.09 2.05 2.63
C SER A 85 -21.51 1.65 2.21
N ILE A 86 -22.46 1.94 3.10
CA ILE A 86 -23.90 1.75 2.93
C ILE A 86 -24.52 2.96 2.17
N GLU A 87 -23.70 3.82 1.55
CA GLU A 87 -24.21 4.97 0.77
C GLU A 87 -24.81 4.51 -0.56
N ALA A 88 -26.10 4.15 -0.49
CA ALA A 88 -26.88 3.46 -1.52
C ALA A 88 -27.19 4.27 -2.80
N SER A 89 -26.40 5.28 -3.18
CA SER A 89 -26.67 6.08 -4.40
C SER A 89 -25.47 6.70 -5.10
N ALA A 90 -24.25 6.63 -4.56
CA ALA A 90 -23.05 7.15 -5.20
C ALA A 90 -22.17 6.02 -5.74
N SER A 91 -21.52 6.23 -6.89
CA SER A 91 -20.44 5.35 -7.34
C SER A 91 -19.34 5.35 -6.28
N THR A 92 -18.84 4.18 -5.89
CA THR A 92 -17.73 4.06 -4.93
C THR A 92 -16.54 4.91 -5.36
N PHE A 93 -16.26 4.99 -6.66
CA PHE A 93 -15.21 5.84 -7.22
C PHE A 93 -15.47 7.34 -6.98
N PHE A 94 -16.73 7.79 -7.05
CA PHE A 94 -17.04 9.20 -6.81
C PHE A 94 -16.79 9.58 -5.34
N VAL A 95 -17.15 8.71 -4.40
CA VAL A 95 -16.84 8.88 -2.97
C VAL A 95 -15.33 8.93 -2.76
N GLU A 96 -14.57 8.03 -3.39
CA GLU A 96 -13.10 8.05 -3.36
C GLU A 96 -12.52 9.39 -3.84
N MET A 97 -13.09 9.96 -4.90
CA MET A 97 -12.66 11.25 -5.43
C MET A 97 -13.02 12.41 -4.50
N GLN A 98 -14.17 12.36 -3.82
CA GLN A 98 -14.53 13.36 -2.82
C GLN A 98 -13.59 13.32 -1.61
N GLU A 99 -13.25 12.12 -1.12
CA GLU A 99 -12.29 11.93 -0.04
C GLU A 99 -10.92 12.49 -0.43
N ALA A 100 -10.42 12.14 -1.62
CA ALA A 100 -9.15 12.67 -2.13
C ALA A 100 -9.18 14.20 -2.28
N ALA A 101 -10.29 14.76 -2.78
CA ALA A 101 -10.46 16.20 -2.92
C ALA A 101 -10.54 16.93 -1.56
N HIS A 102 -11.10 16.30 -0.54
CA HIS A 102 -11.11 16.84 0.82
C HIS A 102 -9.69 16.87 1.41
N ILE A 103 -8.93 15.76 1.26
CA ILE A 103 -7.53 15.70 1.69
C ILE A 103 -6.72 16.82 1.03
N LEU A 104 -6.77 16.92 -0.30
CA LEU A 104 -5.98 17.92 -1.03
C LEU A 104 -6.34 19.37 -0.72
N ARG A 105 -7.58 19.64 -0.28
CA ARG A 105 -8.04 20.99 0.06
C ARG A 105 -7.52 21.47 1.40
N ASP A 106 -7.47 20.58 2.38
CA ASP A 106 -7.24 20.96 3.79
C ASP A 106 -5.86 20.50 4.30
N VAL A 107 -5.09 19.77 3.49
CA VAL A 107 -3.76 19.31 3.86
C VAL A 107 -2.78 20.48 4.01
N THR A 108 -1.96 20.40 5.06
CA THR A 108 -0.86 21.33 5.34
C THR A 108 0.47 20.59 5.42
N PRO A 109 1.63 21.26 5.33
CA PRO A 109 2.94 20.61 5.50
C PRO A 109 3.11 19.90 6.86
N GLU A 110 2.36 20.33 7.88
CA GLU A 110 2.34 19.72 9.22
C GLU A 110 1.45 18.47 9.31
N SER A 111 0.77 18.10 8.22
CA SER A 111 -0.13 16.95 8.19
C SER A 111 0.61 15.63 7.94
N LEU A 112 -0.09 14.52 8.20
CA LEU A 112 0.26 13.18 7.76
C LEU A 112 -0.88 12.63 6.89
N VAL A 113 -0.56 12.18 5.69
CA VAL A 113 -1.51 11.66 4.71
C VAL A 113 -1.27 10.16 4.48
N LEU A 114 -2.31 9.36 4.64
CA LEU A 114 -2.29 7.91 4.41
C LEU A 114 -3.34 7.55 3.37
N ILE A 115 -2.92 7.09 2.19
CA ILE A 115 -3.83 6.74 1.10
C ILE A 115 -3.60 5.28 0.70
N ASP A 116 -4.67 4.49 0.64
CA ASP A 116 -4.65 3.09 0.25
C ASP A 116 -5.50 2.89 -1.02
N GLU A 117 -4.92 2.34 -2.08
CA GLU A 117 -5.58 1.91 -3.32
C GLU A 117 -6.52 2.97 -3.96
N LEU A 118 -6.09 4.23 -4.07
CA LEU A 118 -6.81 5.25 -4.84
C LEU A 118 -6.91 4.84 -6.32
N GLY A 119 -8.01 5.22 -6.99
CA GLY A 119 -8.12 5.09 -8.45
C GLY A 119 -8.48 3.68 -8.95
N ARG A 120 -8.82 2.74 -8.05
CA ARG A 120 -9.14 1.36 -8.42
C ARG A 120 -10.54 1.20 -9.06
N GLY A 121 -11.46 2.10 -8.77
CA GLY A 121 -12.86 2.01 -9.19
C GLY A 121 -13.18 2.50 -10.62
N THR A 122 -12.17 2.79 -11.46
CA THR A 122 -12.35 3.39 -12.78
C THR A 122 -11.52 2.70 -13.87
N ALA A 123 -11.58 3.19 -15.11
CA ALA A 123 -10.73 2.74 -16.21
C ALA A 123 -9.25 2.83 -15.83
N HIS A 124 -8.47 1.79 -16.17
CA HIS A 124 -7.08 1.64 -15.71
C HIS A 124 -6.21 2.88 -15.96
N PHE A 125 -6.27 3.46 -17.17
CA PHE A 125 -5.48 4.63 -17.52
C PHE A 125 -5.94 5.90 -16.78
N ASP A 126 -7.25 6.11 -16.64
CA ASP A 126 -7.79 7.24 -15.87
C ASP A 126 -7.41 7.13 -14.39
N GLY A 127 -7.47 5.92 -13.83
CA GLY A 127 -7.07 5.63 -12.45
C GLY A 127 -5.60 5.96 -12.20
N ILE A 128 -4.70 5.55 -13.10
CA ILE A 128 -3.28 5.89 -13.04
C ILE A 128 -3.08 7.40 -13.15
N ALA A 129 -3.70 8.05 -14.14
CA ALA A 129 -3.52 9.48 -14.39
C ALA A 129 -3.94 10.33 -13.18
N ILE A 130 -5.10 10.02 -12.59
CA ILE A 130 -5.58 10.70 -11.39
C ILE A 130 -4.65 10.43 -10.20
N CYS A 131 -4.26 9.18 -9.96
CA CYS A 131 -3.34 8.86 -8.87
C CYS A 131 -2.00 9.57 -9.01
N TRP A 132 -1.48 9.64 -10.23
CA TRP A 132 -0.23 10.33 -10.54
C TRP A 132 -0.33 11.81 -10.17
N ALA A 133 -1.36 12.50 -10.66
CA ALA A 133 -1.58 13.91 -10.36
C ALA A 133 -1.74 14.18 -8.86
N VAL A 134 -2.46 13.31 -8.13
CA VAL A 134 -2.59 13.41 -6.67
C VAL A 134 -1.24 13.22 -5.97
N CYS A 135 -0.42 12.26 -6.42
CA CYS A 135 0.91 12.04 -5.86
C CYS A 135 1.83 13.26 -6.08
N GLU A 136 1.83 13.83 -7.29
CA GLU A 136 2.61 15.04 -7.61
C GLU A 136 2.23 16.21 -6.71
N GLN A 137 0.93 16.47 -6.54
CA GLN A 137 0.46 17.55 -5.67
C GLN A 137 0.90 17.37 -4.21
N LEU A 138 0.79 16.15 -3.65
CA LEU A 138 1.25 15.87 -2.28
C LEU A 138 2.78 15.98 -2.16
N LEU A 139 3.52 15.60 -3.21
CA LEU A 139 4.98 15.75 -3.28
C LEU A 139 5.41 17.21 -3.27
N GLU A 140 4.75 18.05 -4.06
CA GLU A 140 4.99 19.50 -4.15
C GLU A 140 4.74 20.20 -2.81
N LEU A 141 3.69 19.81 -2.09
CA LEU A 141 3.37 20.33 -0.76
C LEU A 141 4.34 19.87 0.34
N GLN A 142 5.24 18.93 0.01
CA GLN A 142 6.18 18.30 0.94
C GLN A 142 5.53 17.68 2.18
N VAL A 143 4.26 17.28 2.07
CA VAL A 143 3.53 16.67 3.18
C VAL A 143 3.93 15.21 3.36
N TYR A 144 4.02 14.80 4.63
CA TYR A 144 4.39 13.43 4.97
C TYR A 144 3.30 12.47 4.50
N THR A 145 3.63 11.58 3.57
CA THR A 145 2.66 10.76 2.85
C THR A 145 3.09 9.30 2.79
N LEU A 146 2.18 8.38 3.14
CA LEU A 146 2.26 6.96 2.79
C LEU A 146 1.15 6.63 1.80
N PHE A 147 1.56 6.23 0.60
CA PHE A 147 0.65 5.96 -0.51
C PHE A 147 0.74 4.49 -0.91
N ALA A 148 -0.17 3.66 -0.43
CA ALA A 148 -0.28 2.27 -0.84
C ALA A 148 -1.00 2.15 -2.19
N THR A 149 -0.36 1.49 -3.15
CA THR A 149 -0.89 1.40 -4.52
C THR A 149 -0.60 0.04 -5.17
N HIS A 150 -1.42 -0.29 -6.15
CA HIS A 150 -1.22 -1.40 -7.09
C HIS A 150 -0.69 -0.94 -8.45
N PHE A 151 -0.69 0.38 -8.70
CA PHE A 151 -0.13 0.99 -9.90
C PHE A 151 1.38 1.13 -9.77
N PHE A 152 2.13 0.28 -10.48
CA PHE A 152 3.59 0.33 -10.49
C PHE A 152 4.11 1.54 -11.27
N GLU A 153 3.29 2.12 -12.14
CA GLU A 153 3.57 3.34 -12.89
C GLU A 153 3.93 4.47 -11.94
N ILE A 154 3.19 4.63 -10.83
CA ILE A 154 3.43 5.67 -9.80
C ILE A 154 4.86 5.61 -9.24
N CYS A 155 5.47 4.43 -9.21
CA CYS A 155 6.83 4.27 -8.68
C CYS A 155 7.86 5.10 -9.48
N ARG A 156 7.57 5.41 -10.76
CA ARG A 156 8.45 6.17 -11.66
C ARG A 156 8.68 7.61 -11.18
N LEU A 157 7.81 8.14 -10.33
CA LEU A 157 7.98 9.46 -9.69
C LEU A 157 9.30 9.58 -8.91
N GLN A 158 9.87 8.47 -8.43
CA GLN A 158 11.18 8.47 -7.74
C GLN A 158 12.30 9.10 -8.58
N ALA A 159 12.25 8.98 -9.91
CA ALA A 159 13.29 9.53 -10.78
C ALA A 159 13.27 11.08 -10.81
N ALA A 160 12.09 11.68 -10.67
CA ALA A 160 11.90 13.13 -10.73
C ALA A 160 11.86 13.80 -9.34
N HIS A 161 11.55 13.05 -8.28
CA HIS A 161 11.32 13.61 -6.94
C HIS A 161 12.24 12.98 -5.88
N PRO A 162 13.28 13.69 -5.41
CA PRO A 162 14.24 13.16 -4.41
C PRO A 162 13.63 12.74 -3.07
N GLY A 163 12.52 13.37 -2.67
CA GLY A 163 11.79 13.05 -1.44
C GLY A 163 10.83 11.86 -1.56
N PHE A 164 10.75 11.23 -2.73
CA PHE A 164 9.91 10.07 -2.99
C PHE A 164 10.72 8.77 -2.84
N ARG A 165 10.15 7.79 -2.13
CA ARG A 165 10.74 6.46 -1.97
C ARG A 165 9.77 5.36 -2.35
N ASN A 166 10.26 4.41 -3.13
CA ASN A 166 9.55 3.18 -3.43
C ASN A 166 9.80 2.14 -2.34
N MET A 167 8.72 1.67 -1.75
CA MET A 167 8.70 0.60 -0.76
C MET A 167 7.90 -0.58 -1.30
N HIS A 168 8.32 -1.80 -0.97
CA HIS A 168 7.63 -3.01 -1.34
C HIS A 168 7.41 -3.91 -0.13
N LEU A 169 6.15 -4.23 0.14
CA LEU A 169 5.78 -5.21 1.15
C LEU A 169 5.72 -6.59 0.54
N GLN A 170 6.56 -7.47 1.09
CA GLN A 170 6.57 -8.88 0.78
C GLN A 170 6.09 -9.68 2.00
N PRO A 171 5.03 -10.48 1.88
CA PRO A 171 4.63 -11.41 2.92
C PRO A 171 5.71 -12.49 3.10
N MET A 172 6.06 -12.77 4.34
CA MET A 172 7.05 -13.77 4.72
C MET A 172 6.27 -15.04 5.12
N GLY A 173 6.13 -16.00 4.20
CA GLY A 173 5.35 -17.23 4.44
C GLY A 173 5.57 -18.28 3.36
N GLY A 174 5.82 -19.52 3.78
CA GLY A 174 6.46 -20.59 3.02
C GLY A 174 5.67 -21.17 1.84
N THR A 175 6.36 -22.00 1.07
CA THR A 175 5.89 -22.84 -0.05
C THR A 175 4.82 -23.89 0.31
N GLY A 176 4.07 -23.69 1.41
CA GLY A 176 3.10 -24.64 1.94
C GLY A 176 1.66 -24.25 1.59
N ALA A 177 0.95 -25.16 0.94
CA ALA A 177 -0.44 -25.05 0.53
C ALA A 177 -1.44 -25.10 1.72
N GLY A 178 -1.47 -24.06 2.54
CA GLY A 178 -2.47 -23.89 3.60
C GLY A 178 -3.15 -22.52 3.50
N GLN A 179 -4.46 -22.51 3.19
CA GLN A 179 -5.27 -21.30 2.94
C GLN A 179 -5.52 -20.43 4.20
N ASP A 180 -5.17 -20.89 5.40
CA ASP A 180 -5.48 -20.19 6.66
C ASP A 180 -4.26 -19.66 7.42
N ALA A 181 -3.10 -19.59 6.77
CA ALA A 181 -1.98 -18.83 7.34
C ALA A 181 -2.31 -17.34 7.23
N VAL A 182 -3.01 -16.81 8.24
CA VAL A 182 -3.03 -15.37 8.55
C VAL A 182 -1.62 -14.87 8.28
N GLN A 183 -1.49 -13.95 7.31
CA GLN A 183 -0.20 -13.44 6.84
C GLN A 183 0.44 -12.68 8.02
N ARG A 184 1.16 -13.41 8.87
CA ARG A 184 1.62 -12.96 10.19
C ARG A 184 2.91 -12.16 10.12
N ASN A 185 3.65 -12.34 9.03
CA ASN A 185 4.96 -11.77 8.86
C ASN A 185 5.03 -11.01 7.54
N TYR A 186 5.51 -9.78 7.61
CA TYR A 186 5.74 -8.93 6.46
C TYR A 186 7.15 -8.38 6.55
N THR A 187 7.77 -8.20 5.39
CA THR A 187 9.04 -7.50 5.27
C THR A 187 8.84 -6.35 4.31
N VAL A 188 9.32 -5.17 4.70
CA VAL A 188 9.27 -3.96 3.88
C VAL A 188 10.67 -3.75 3.31
N HIS A 189 10.77 -3.66 2.00
CA HIS A 189 12.04 -3.45 1.30
C HIS A 189 12.00 -2.16 0.52
N HIS A 190 13.07 -1.36 0.59
CA HIS A 190 13.24 -0.22 -0.31
C HIS A 190 13.60 -0.71 -1.71
N VAL A 191 12.90 -0.20 -2.72
CA VAL A 191 13.06 -0.60 -4.11
C VAL A 191 13.84 0.46 -4.87
N THR A 192 15.08 0.13 -5.23
CA THR A 192 15.95 1.04 -5.98
C THR A 192 15.73 1.00 -7.49
N SER A 193 15.25 -0.13 -8.03
CA SER A 193 14.91 -0.29 -9.44
C SER A 193 13.54 -0.94 -9.61
N ILE A 194 12.64 -0.22 -10.28
CA ILE A 194 11.29 -0.69 -10.59
C ILE A 194 11.35 -1.78 -11.67
N GLU A 195 12.29 -1.68 -12.61
CA GLU A 195 12.50 -2.72 -13.62
C GLU A 195 12.92 -4.04 -12.98
N ALA A 196 13.79 -3.99 -11.95
CA ALA A 196 14.15 -5.16 -11.15
C ALA A 196 12.97 -5.69 -10.32
N LEU A 197 11.99 -4.85 -10.00
CA LEU A 197 10.75 -5.25 -9.33
C LEU A 197 9.78 -5.93 -10.31
N LEU A 198 9.51 -5.29 -11.46
CA LEU A 198 8.57 -5.75 -12.49
C LEU A 198 9.07 -6.98 -13.26
N SER A 199 10.38 -7.13 -13.41
CA SER A 199 11.00 -8.31 -14.05
C SER A 199 10.89 -9.58 -13.21
N LYS A 200 10.52 -9.49 -11.92
CA LYS A 200 10.32 -10.67 -11.09
C LYS A 200 9.03 -11.39 -11.52
N PRO A 201 9.10 -12.67 -11.96
CA PRO A 201 7.92 -13.45 -12.36
C PRO A 201 6.90 -13.63 -11.22
N GLN A 202 7.31 -13.32 -9.99
CA GLN A 202 6.51 -13.38 -8.77
C GLN A 202 5.42 -12.30 -8.68
N MET A 203 5.42 -11.31 -9.57
CA MET A 203 4.51 -10.16 -9.56
C MET A 203 3.12 -10.43 -10.16
N ARG A 204 2.87 -11.61 -10.76
CA ARG A 204 1.51 -12.03 -11.19
C ARG A 204 0.70 -12.54 -10.01
N TYR A 205 0.55 -11.70 -8.99
CA TYR A 205 -0.07 -12.06 -7.72
C TYR A 205 -1.49 -12.60 -7.89
N GLY A 206 -2.28 -12.06 -8.82
CA GLY A 206 -3.64 -12.54 -9.09
C GLY A 206 -3.68 -13.97 -9.61
N ILE A 207 -2.80 -14.33 -10.55
CA ILE A 207 -2.75 -15.68 -11.12
C ILE A 207 -2.18 -16.69 -10.10
N ARG A 208 -1.17 -16.29 -9.32
CA ARG A 208 -0.64 -17.14 -8.24
C ARG A 208 -1.65 -17.33 -7.11
N ALA A 209 -2.41 -16.30 -6.76
CA ALA A 209 -3.49 -16.41 -5.78
C ALA A 209 -4.59 -17.37 -6.29
N ALA A 210 -4.94 -17.31 -7.58
CA ALA A 210 -5.87 -18.26 -8.19
C ALA A 210 -5.34 -19.71 -8.12
N GLU A 211 -4.04 -19.92 -8.38
CA GLU A 211 -3.37 -21.22 -8.23
C GLU A 211 -3.41 -21.74 -6.79
N GLN A 212 -3.12 -20.87 -5.80
CA GLN A 212 -3.22 -21.19 -4.36
C GLN A 212 -4.66 -21.41 -3.89
N ALA A 213 -5.64 -20.77 -4.55
CA ALA A 213 -7.05 -20.99 -4.31
C ALA A 213 -7.57 -22.33 -4.84
N GLY A 214 -6.72 -23.11 -5.54
CA GLY A 214 -7.09 -24.42 -6.08
C GLY A 214 -7.78 -24.35 -7.45
N MET A 215 -7.61 -23.25 -8.19
CA MET A 215 -8.15 -23.16 -9.56
C MET A 215 -7.57 -24.24 -10.48
N PRO A 216 -8.35 -24.77 -11.45
CA PRO A 216 -7.89 -25.79 -12.37
C PRO A 216 -6.62 -25.37 -13.12
N ALA A 217 -5.61 -26.26 -13.18
CA ALA A 217 -4.32 -25.96 -13.80
C ALA A 217 -4.44 -25.51 -15.27
N SER A 218 -5.42 -26.04 -16.01
CA SER A 218 -5.71 -25.63 -17.39
C SER A 218 -6.13 -24.16 -17.49
N LEU A 219 -6.94 -23.68 -16.54
CA LEU A 219 -7.41 -22.30 -16.46
C LEU A 219 -6.26 -21.37 -16.04
N VAL A 220 -5.46 -21.75 -15.04
CA VAL A 220 -4.27 -20.99 -14.61
C VAL A 220 -3.29 -20.85 -15.77
N LYS A 221 -3.02 -21.93 -16.52
CA LYS A 221 -2.17 -21.90 -17.71
C LYS A 221 -2.71 -20.92 -18.76
N ARG A 222 -4.00 -21.01 -19.08
CA ARG A 222 -4.62 -20.11 -20.06
C ARG A 222 -4.57 -18.65 -19.63
N ALA A 223 -4.80 -18.36 -18.34
CA ALA A 223 -4.68 -17.02 -17.79
C ALA A 223 -3.26 -16.46 -17.93
N ARG A 224 -2.22 -17.29 -17.74
CA ARG A 224 -0.81 -16.87 -17.94
C ARG A 224 -0.53 -16.51 -19.40
N GLU A 225 -1.00 -17.32 -20.35
CA GLU A 225 -0.84 -17.06 -21.79
C GLU A 225 -1.53 -15.74 -22.19
N MET A 226 -2.77 -15.52 -21.74
CA MET A 226 -3.52 -14.30 -22.04
C MET A 226 -2.85 -13.05 -21.45
N ALA A 227 -2.35 -13.13 -20.21
CA ALA A 227 -1.65 -12.01 -19.59
C ALA A 227 -0.40 -11.59 -20.37
N GLU A 228 0.34 -12.55 -20.94
CA GLU A 228 1.50 -12.25 -21.78
C GLU A 228 1.13 -11.59 -23.11
N GLN A 229 0.04 -12.05 -23.73
CA GLN A 229 -0.45 -11.45 -24.96
C GLN A 229 -0.92 -10.01 -24.74
N VAL A 230 -1.66 -9.76 -23.65
CA VAL A 230 -2.12 -8.42 -23.28
C VAL A 230 -0.94 -7.50 -22.98
N ASN A 231 0.04 -7.98 -22.21
CA ASN A 231 1.23 -7.19 -21.88
C ASN A 231 2.05 -6.81 -23.13
N ARG A 232 2.23 -7.73 -24.08
CA ARG A 232 2.93 -7.44 -25.35
C ARG A 232 2.20 -6.39 -26.18
N ARG A 233 0.87 -6.38 -26.20
CA ARG A 233 0.08 -5.37 -26.93
C ARG A 233 0.20 -4.00 -26.27
N LEU A 234 0.08 -3.93 -24.94
CA LEU A 234 0.17 -2.67 -24.20
C LEU A 234 1.58 -2.07 -24.19
N SER A 235 2.63 -2.90 -24.21
CA SER A 235 4.03 -2.43 -24.24
C SER A 235 4.45 -1.87 -25.60
N GLY A 236 3.65 -2.07 -26.66
CA GLY A 236 3.93 -1.55 -28.00
C GLY A 236 3.50 -0.09 -28.22
N ASP A 237 2.66 0.46 -27.33
CA ASP A 237 1.98 1.74 -27.51
C ASP A 237 2.36 2.81 -26.45
N LEU A 238 3.40 2.57 -25.65
CA LEU A 238 3.88 3.57 -24.69
C LEU A 238 5.10 4.32 -25.28
N PRO A 239 5.02 5.66 -25.43
CA PRO A 239 6.17 6.48 -25.82
C PRO A 239 7.29 6.48 -24.76
#